data_AF-A0A8T5J5Q3-F1
#
_entry.id   AF-A0A8T5J5Q3-F1
#
_cell.length_a   1.000
_cell.length_b   1.000
_cell.length_c   1.000
_cell.angle_alpha   90.00
_cell.angle_beta   90.00
_cell.angle_gamma   90.00
#
_symmetry.space_group_name_H-M   'P 1'
#
loop_
_entity.id
_entity.type
_entity.pdbx_description
1 polymer ?
#
loop_
_entity_poly.entity_id
_entity_poly.type
_entity_poly.pdbx_seq_one_letter_code
_entity_poly.pdbx_strand_id
1 'polypeptide(L)'
;RKIMEEEGDLHFWRIKLRPGSPPLFGIWNGTPIFGLPGNPVSSHVVFRMLVAPWIRNATSADGPIEAKSFAKLATKVKQTKDSLTLRRVSIENNGLELIAHQKIHQGSGNLASIAHSDAFLILQPGKQYSIGDTVEVMFV
;
A
#
# COMPACT_ATOMS: atom_id res chain seq x y z
N ARG A 1 -4.70 -0.30 21.16
CA ARG A 1 -5.99 -0.95 20.82
C ARG A 1 -6.95 -0.87 21.99
N LYS A 2 -6.73 -1.56 23.12
CA LYS A 2 -7.65 -1.53 24.27
C LYS A 2 -8.06 -0.13 24.69
N ILE A 3 -7.09 0.78 24.87
CA ILE A 3 -7.36 2.20 25.16
C ILE A 3 -8.29 2.85 24.12
N MET A 4 -8.11 2.57 22.83
CA MET A 4 -8.99 3.10 21.78
C MET A 4 -10.37 2.46 21.76
N GLU A 5 -10.53 1.23 22.26
CA GLU A 5 -11.82 0.53 22.38
C GLU A 5 -12.56 0.94 23.66
N GLU A 6 -11.84 1.27 24.72
CA GLU A 6 -12.36 1.56 26.06
C GLU A 6 -12.63 3.05 26.25
N GLU A 7 -11.77 3.92 25.72
CA GLU A 7 -11.78 5.38 25.99
C GLU A 7 -11.83 6.24 24.71
N GLY A 8 -11.59 5.63 23.54
CA GLY A 8 -11.57 6.33 22.26
C GLY A 8 -12.83 6.05 21.44
N ASP A 9 -12.96 6.80 20.34
CA ASP A 9 -13.85 6.47 19.23
C ASP A 9 -13.05 5.68 18.20
N LEU A 10 -13.26 4.37 18.15
CA LEU A 10 -12.59 3.47 17.21
C LEU A 10 -13.35 3.42 15.88
N HIS A 11 -12.80 4.06 14.85
CA HIS A 11 -13.42 4.09 13.52
C HIS A 11 -13.15 2.80 12.73
N PHE A 12 -11.91 2.30 12.75
CA PHE A 12 -11.61 0.98 12.20
C PHE A 12 -10.45 0.29 12.91
N TRP A 13 -10.53 -1.03 12.93
CA TRP A 13 -9.44 -1.92 13.30
C TRP A 13 -9.40 -3.10 12.32
N ARG A 14 -8.23 -3.33 11.73
CA ARG A 14 -8.00 -4.25 10.61
C ARG A 14 -8.71 -3.79 9.33
N ILE A 15 -7.95 -3.81 8.25
CA ILE A 15 -8.48 -3.65 6.89
C ILE A 15 -7.98 -4.80 6.03
N LYS A 16 -8.69 -5.07 4.93
CA LYS A 16 -8.32 -6.06 3.93
C LYS A 16 -7.24 -5.51 3.00
N LEU A 17 -6.07 -5.21 3.56
CA LEU A 17 -4.88 -4.68 2.87
C LEU A 17 -3.65 -5.57 3.14
N ARG A 18 -2.85 -5.87 2.11
CA ARG A 18 -1.62 -6.64 2.23
C ARG A 18 -0.45 -6.00 1.45
N PRO A 19 0.73 -5.82 2.05
CA PRO A 19 0.99 -5.86 3.49
C PRO A 19 0.27 -4.70 4.19
N GLY A 20 0.20 -4.70 5.53
CA GLY A 20 -0.43 -3.60 6.27
C GLY A 20 -1.44 -4.01 7.34
N SER A 21 -1.78 -5.28 7.50
CA SER A 21 -2.74 -5.71 8.53
C SER A 21 -2.09 -5.96 9.90
N PRO A 22 -2.69 -5.50 11.03
CA PRO A 22 -3.87 -4.65 11.14
C PRO A 22 -3.52 -3.19 11.46
N PRO A 23 -3.89 -2.22 10.61
CA PRO A 23 -3.84 -0.83 11.04
C PRO A 23 -5.06 -0.52 11.91
N LEU A 24 -4.97 0.57 12.65
CA LEU A 24 -6.03 1.11 13.48
C LEU A 24 -6.16 2.61 13.22
N PHE A 25 -7.39 3.12 13.22
CA PHE A 25 -7.66 4.55 13.26
C PHE A 25 -8.82 4.84 14.20
N GLY A 26 -8.70 5.93 14.94
CA GLY A 26 -9.78 6.48 15.73
C GLY A 26 -9.42 7.83 16.33
N ILE A 27 -10.30 8.37 17.15
CA ILE A 27 -10.14 9.66 17.82
C ILE A 27 -10.10 9.43 19.33
N TRP A 28 -9.10 9.99 20.02
CA TRP A 28 -9.00 9.95 21.47
C TRP A 28 -8.86 11.37 22.00
N ASN A 29 -9.80 11.81 22.85
CA ASN A 29 -9.84 13.16 23.40
C ASN A 29 -9.68 14.26 22.32
N GLY A 30 -10.40 14.11 21.19
CA GLY A 30 -10.33 15.02 20.05
C GLY A 30 -9.06 14.89 19.18
N THR A 31 -8.13 13.99 19.52
CA THR A 31 -6.88 13.78 18.79
C THR A 31 -6.98 12.54 17.87
N PRO A 32 -6.75 12.68 16.56
CA PRO A 32 -6.70 11.54 15.64
C PRO A 32 -5.48 10.64 15.90
N ILE A 33 -5.69 9.34 16.00
CA ILE A 33 -4.64 8.34 16.27
C ILE A 33 -4.61 7.29 15.17
N PHE A 34 -3.45 7.12 14.55
CA PHE A 34 -3.15 6.04 13.62
C PHE A 34 -2.24 4.99 14.26
N GLY A 35 -2.74 3.77 14.42
CA GLY A 35 -1.94 2.62 14.81
C GLY A 35 -1.36 1.93 13.57
N LEU A 36 -0.07 2.13 13.32
CA LEU A 36 0.64 1.43 12.24
C LEU A 36 1.09 0.03 12.70
N PRO A 37 1.17 -0.96 11.79
CA PRO A 37 1.77 -2.25 12.10
C PRO A 37 3.25 -2.11 12.49
N GLY A 38 3.80 -3.04 13.28
CA GLY A 38 5.22 -3.01 13.66
C GLY A 38 6.21 -3.47 12.58
N ASN A 39 5.72 -4.12 11.51
CA ASN A 39 6.57 -4.57 10.40
C ASN A 39 6.86 -3.41 9.44
N PRO A 40 8.12 -3.05 9.14
CA PRO A 40 8.44 -1.82 8.40
C PRO A 40 7.76 -1.68 7.04
N VAL A 41 7.67 -2.76 6.26
CA VAL A 41 6.96 -2.73 4.97
C VAL A 41 5.47 -2.48 5.18
N SER A 42 4.88 -3.15 6.16
CA SER A 42 3.47 -2.96 6.50
C SER A 42 3.19 -1.53 6.96
N SER A 43 4.05 -0.95 7.82
CA SER A 43 3.93 0.44 8.27
C SER A 43 4.04 1.40 7.10
N HIS A 44 5.02 1.21 6.21
CA HIS A 44 5.23 2.04 5.04
C HIS A 44 4.02 2.03 4.09
N VAL A 45 3.49 0.84 3.79
CA VAL A 45 2.29 0.69 2.96
C VAL A 45 1.06 1.34 3.59
N VAL A 46 0.83 1.13 4.89
CA VAL A 46 -0.30 1.77 5.58
C VAL A 46 -0.15 3.28 5.62
N PHE A 47 1.07 3.78 5.84
CA PHE A 47 1.34 5.22 5.83
C PHE A 47 0.99 5.84 4.49
N ARG A 48 1.51 5.29 3.37
CA ARG A 48 1.24 5.82 2.02
C ARG A 48 -0.23 5.71 1.62
N MET A 49 -0.92 4.63 2.00
CA MET A 49 -2.30 4.41 1.59
C MET A 49 -3.35 5.15 2.42
N LEU A 50 -3.08 5.39 3.72
CA LEU A 50 -4.08 5.90 4.65
C LEU A 50 -3.63 7.20 5.32
N VAL A 51 -2.45 7.21 5.91
CA VAL A 51 -2.00 8.32 6.76
C VAL A 51 -1.62 9.54 5.93
N ALA A 52 -0.82 9.38 4.87
CA ALA A 52 -0.39 10.49 4.03
C ALA A 52 -1.58 11.21 3.34
N PRO A 53 -2.56 10.50 2.73
CA PRO A 53 -3.76 11.14 2.21
C PRO A 53 -4.59 11.85 3.29
N TRP A 54 -4.69 11.28 4.50
CA TRP A 54 -5.42 11.90 5.60
C TRP A 54 -4.75 13.19 6.07
N ILE A 55 -3.43 13.17 6.29
CA ILE A 55 -2.67 14.37 6.70
C ILE A 55 -2.82 15.46 5.65
N ARG A 56 -2.65 15.11 4.37
CA ARG A 56 -2.78 16.05 3.25
C ARG A 56 -4.14 16.74 3.23
N ASN A 57 -5.21 15.97 3.40
CA ASN A 57 -6.56 16.51 3.47
C ASN A 57 -6.76 17.38 4.72
N ALA A 58 -6.28 16.94 5.88
CA ALA A 58 -6.40 17.66 7.15
C ALA A 58 -5.65 19.01 7.15
N THR A 59 -4.55 19.11 6.40
CA THR A 59 -3.75 20.33 6.30
C THR A 59 -4.04 21.16 5.05
N SER A 60 -4.98 20.74 4.20
CA SER A 60 -5.23 21.34 2.88
C SER A 60 -3.97 21.46 2.01
N ALA A 61 -3.04 20.51 2.16
CA ALA A 61 -1.82 20.48 1.36
C ALA A 61 -2.09 19.99 -0.08
N ASP A 62 -1.34 20.53 -1.03
CA ASP A 62 -1.46 20.23 -2.47
C ASP A 62 -0.44 19.19 -2.98
N GLY A 63 0.51 18.76 -2.13
CA GLY A 63 1.50 17.73 -2.48
C GLY A 63 2.20 17.10 -1.29
N PRO A 64 3.06 16.07 -1.51
CA PRO A 64 3.22 15.27 -2.73
C PRO A 64 2.10 14.21 -2.88
N ILE A 65 1.48 14.13 -4.05
CA ILE A 65 0.41 13.16 -4.35
C ILE A 65 1.00 11.90 -4.97
N GLU A 66 0.61 10.72 -4.47
CA GLU A 66 0.98 9.43 -5.06
C GLU A 66 0.44 9.34 -6.50
N ALA A 67 1.33 9.45 -7.47
CA ALA A 67 0.98 9.31 -8.88
C ALA A 67 0.59 7.85 -9.20
N LYS A 68 -0.50 7.68 -9.94
CA LYS A 68 -0.92 6.39 -10.48
C LYS A 68 -0.74 6.35 -11.98
N SER A 69 -0.38 5.18 -12.50
CA SER A 69 -0.27 4.93 -13.93
C SER A 69 -0.59 3.46 -14.24
N PHE A 70 -0.51 3.11 -15.52
CA PHE A 70 -0.62 1.74 -15.99
C PHE A 70 0.72 1.24 -16.53
N ALA A 71 1.02 -0.02 -16.25
CA ALA A 71 2.22 -0.71 -16.73
C ALA A 71 1.89 -2.11 -17.22
N LYS A 72 2.73 -2.70 -18.07
CA LYS A 72 2.68 -4.11 -18.43
C LYS A 72 3.34 -4.96 -17.36
N LEU A 73 2.65 -6.00 -16.91
CA LEU A 73 3.20 -6.92 -15.95
C LEU A 73 4.20 -7.89 -16.62
N ALA A 74 5.49 -7.80 -16.30
CA ALA A 74 6.51 -8.67 -16.88
C ALA A 74 6.84 -9.92 -16.04
N THR A 75 6.32 -10.01 -14.82
CA THR A 75 6.62 -11.11 -13.89
C THR A 75 5.35 -11.72 -13.33
N LYS A 76 5.35 -13.04 -13.12
CA LYS A 76 4.24 -13.73 -12.43
C LYS A 76 4.08 -13.19 -11.01
N VAL A 77 2.85 -12.84 -10.64
CA VAL A 77 2.50 -12.39 -9.28
C VAL A 77 1.56 -13.39 -8.60
N LYS A 78 1.68 -13.50 -7.27
CA LYS A 78 0.76 -14.33 -6.49
C LYS A 78 -0.58 -13.61 -6.34
N GLN A 79 -1.65 -14.26 -6.80
CA GLN A 79 -3.03 -13.81 -6.64
C GLN A 79 -3.37 -13.57 -5.16
N THR A 80 -4.28 -12.61 -4.94
CA THR A 80 -4.93 -12.37 -3.65
C THR A 80 -6.42 -12.71 -3.76
N LYS A 81 -6.96 -13.38 -2.74
CA LYS A 81 -8.38 -13.79 -2.72
C LYS A 81 -9.27 -12.71 -2.13
N ASP A 82 -8.85 -12.12 -1.02
CA ASP A 82 -9.74 -11.43 -0.08
C ASP A 82 -9.32 -10.00 0.26
N SER A 83 -8.21 -9.52 -0.29
CA SER A 83 -7.58 -8.27 0.15
C SER A 83 -6.88 -7.53 -0.97
N LEU A 84 -6.98 -6.21 -0.93
CA LEU A 84 -6.20 -5.33 -1.79
C LEU A 84 -4.73 -5.59 -1.50
N THR A 85 -3.96 -6.02 -2.49
CA THR A 85 -2.56 -6.39 -2.29
C THR A 85 -1.65 -5.46 -3.07
N LEU A 86 -0.77 -4.79 -2.34
CA LEU A 86 0.24 -3.87 -2.87
C LEU A 86 1.56 -4.62 -2.96
N ARG A 87 1.95 -5.01 -4.17
CA ARG A 87 3.24 -5.65 -4.45
C ARG A 87 4.25 -4.58 -4.79
N ARG A 88 5.43 -4.65 -4.19
CA ARG A 88 6.53 -3.74 -4.53
C ARG A 88 7.15 -4.21 -5.84
N VAL A 89 7.22 -3.31 -6.81
CA VAL A 89 7.73 -3.58 -8.15
C VAL A 89 8.72 -2.50 -8.57
N SER A 90 9.70 -2.89 -9.37
CA SER A 90 10.52 -1.94 -10.11
C SER A 90 9.82 -1.61 -11.43
N ILE A 91 9.93 -0.38 -11.90
CA ILE A 91 9.37 0.10 -13.16
C ILE A 91 10.50 0.37 -14.15
N GLU A 92 10.39 -0.25 -15.32
CA GLU A 92 11.24 0.02 -16.48
C GLU A 92 10.42 0.78 -17.53
N ASN A 93 11.01 1.78 -18.17
CA ASN A 93 10.40 2.48 -19.31
C ASN A 93 11.20 2.15 -20.56
N ASN A 94 10.58 1.47 -21.52
CA ASN A 94 11.22 1.10 -22.79
C ASN A 94 11.01 2.14 -23.91
N GLY A 95 10.41 3.28 -23.60
CA GLY A 95 10.06 4.35 -24.55
C GLY A 95 8.68 4.22 -25.19
N LEU A 96 8.02 3.07 -25.07
CA LEU A 96 6.66 2.83 -25.56
C LEU A 96 5.66 2.67 -24.41
N GLU A 97 6.04 1.93 -23.37
CA GLU A 97 5.19 1.66 -22.22
C GLU A 97 6.03 1.43 -20.96
N LEU A 98 5.37 1.55 -19.80
CA LEU A 98 5.95 1.17 -18.53
C LEU A 98 5.85 -0.34 -18.35
N ILE A 99 6.89 -0.95 -17.80
CA ILE A 99 6.97 -2.39 -17.52
C ILE A 99 7.22 -2.58 -16.03
N ALA A 100 6.37 -3.37 -15.37
CA ALA A 100 6.45 -3.65 -13.95
C ALA A 100 7.06 -5.03 -13.68
N HIS A 101 8.10 -5.08 -12.84
CA HIS A 101 8.76 -6.31 -12.42
C HIS A 101 8.73 -6.51 -10.90
N GLN A 102 8.29 -7.68 -10.45
CA GLN A 102 8.39 -8.11 -9.06
C GLN A 102 9.60 -9.03 -8.86
N LYS A 103 10.81 -8.47 -8.92
CA LYS A 103 12.07 -9.25 -8.85
C LYS A 103 12.39 -9.75 -7.43
N ILE A 104 11.94 -9.03 -6.39
CA ILE A 104 12.33 -9.27 -4.99
C ILE A 104 11.22 -9.95 -4.19
N HIS A 105 11.61 -10.80 -3.24
CA HIS A 105 10.71 -11.48 -2.33
C HIS A 105 9.86 -10.50 -1.50
N GLN A 106 8.56 -10.79 -1.40
CA GLN A 106 7.53 -9.86 -0.94
C GLN A 106 7.19 -9.98 0.56
N GLY A 107 8.09 -10.50 1.39
CA GLY A 107 7.91 -10.59 2.84
C GLY A 107 7.66 -9.22 3.49
N SER A 108 6.86 -9.16 4.56
CA SER A 108 6.50 -7.90 5.25
C SER A 108 7.62 -7.32 6.11
N GLY A 109 8.67 -8.08 6.39
CA GLY A 109 9.89 -7.62 7.06
C GLY A 109 11.04 -7.32 6.09
N ASN A 110 10.86 -7.52 4.79
CA ASN A 110 11.96 -7.40 3.82
C ASN A 110 12.15 -5.94 3.38
N LEU A 111 13.01 -5.19 4.07
CA LEU A 111 13.30 -3.79 3.73
C LEU A 111 13.90 -3.61 2.33
N ALA A 112 14.70 -4.57 1.85
CA ALA A 112 15.26 -4.53 0.50
C ALA A 112 14.17 -4.44 -0.58
N SER A 113 12.99 -5.01 -0.32
CA SER A 113 11.86 -4.90 -1.25
C SER A 113 11.29 -3.49 -1.40
N ILE A 114 11.49 -2.61 -0.41
CA ILE A 114 11.11 -1.19 -0.49
C ILE A 114 12.22 -0.40 -1.18
N ALA A 115 13.47 -0.65 -0.79
CA ALA A 115 14.63 0.09 -1.29
C ALA A 115 14.85 -0.07 -2.81
N HIS A 116 14.39 -1.19 -3.38
CA HIS A 116 14.53 -1.52 -4.80
C HIS A 116 13.20 -1.48 -5.57
N SER A 117 12.20 -0.75 -5.06
CA SER A 117 10.91 -0.59 -5.74
C SER A 117 10.62 0.86 -6.07
N ASP A 118 10.11 1.07 -7.26
CA ASP A 118 9.69 2.39 -7.75
C ASP A 118 8.18 2.61 -7.57
N ALA A 119 7.42 1.52 -7.47
CA ALA A 119 5.97 1.56 -7.36
C ALA A 119 5.39 0.38 -6.57
N PHE A 120 4.15 0.57 -6.13
CA PHE A 120 3.24 -0.51 -5.74
C PHE A 120 2.36 -0.92 -6.91
N LEU A 121 2.46 -2.19 -7.32
CA LEU A 121 1.46 -2.84 -8.15
C LEU A 121 0.20 -3.15 -7.32
N ILE A 122 -0.96 -2.68 -7.81
CA ILE A 122 -2.24 -2.79 -7.14
C ILE A 122 -2.97 -4.05 -7.63
N LEU A 123 -3.05 -5.07 -6.77
CA LEU A 123 -3.81 -6.29 -7.05
C LEU A 123 -5.16 -6.26 -6.34
N GLN A 124 -6.23 -6.20 -7.13
CA GLN A 124 -7.60 -6.29 -6.66
C GLN A 124 -7.94 -7.70 -6.10
N PRO A 125 -8.73 -7.79 -5.02
CA PRO A 125 -9.22 -9.06 -4.48
C PRO A 125 -9.91 -9.92 -5.54
N GLY A 126 -9.60 -11.22 -5.58
CA GLY A 126 -10.27 -12.20 -6.44
C GLY A 126 -9.86 -12.14 -7.92
N LYS A 127 -9.22 -11.06 -8.37
CA LYS A 127 -8.76 -10.92 -9.76
C LYS A 127 -7.47 -11.70 -10.02
N GLN A 128 -7.41 -12.33 -11.20
CA GLN A 128 -6.20 -12.99 -11.71
C GLN A 128 -5.42 -12.01 -12.59
N TYR A 129 -4.10 -12.15 -12.56
CA TYR A 129 -3.18 -11.32 -13.33
C TYR A 129 -2.13 -12.22 -13.98
N SER A 130 -2.00 -12.07 -15.29
CA SER A 130 -1.07 -12.79 -16.15
C SER A 130 0.06 -11.88 -16.62
N ILE A 131 1.18 -12.48 -17.03
CA ILE A 131 2.24 -11.73 -17.69
C ILE A 131 1.68 -11.12 -18.98
N GLY A 132 2.00 -9.84 -19.24
CA GLY A 132 1.48 -9.06 -20.36
C GLY A 132 0.20 -8.27 -20.06
N ASP A 133 -0.44 -8.52 -18.92
CA ASP A 133 -1.61 -7.74 -18.50
C ASP A 133 -1.22 -6.29 -18.22
N THR A 134 -2.10 -5.36 -18.61
CA THR A 134 -2.02 -3.98 -18.19
C THR A 134 -2.55 -3.87 -16.76
N VAL A 135 -1.71 -3.36 -15.86
CA VAL A 135 -1.96 -3.29 -14.42
C VAL A 135 -1.76 -1.89 -13.87
N GLU A 136 -2.55 -1.52 -12.86
CA GLU A 136 -2.41 -0.24 -12.17
C GLU A 136 -1.21 -0.28 -11.21
N VAL A 137 -0.38 0.75 -11.28
CA VAL A 137 0.76 0.96 -10.39
C VAL A 137 0.64 2.33 -9.73
N MET A 138 1.06 2.42 -8.46
CA MET A 138 1.14 3.65 -7.70
C MET A 138 2.60 3.92 -7.32
N PHE A 139 3.17 5.02 -7.79
CA PHE A 139 4.55 5.37 -7.53
C PHE A 139 4.78 5.73 -6.06
N VAL A 140 5.96 5.36 -5.55
CA VAL A 140 6.35 5.56 -4.15
C VAL A 140 7.45 6.60 -4.02
#